data_AF-A0A1Y0D9H7-F1
#
_entry.id   AF-A0A1Y0D9H7-F1
#
_cell.length_a   1.000
_cell.length_b   1.000
_cell.length_c   1.000
_cell.angle_alpha   90.00
_cell.angle_beta   90.00
_cell.angle_gamma   90.00
#
_symmetry.space_group_name_H-M   'P 1'
#
loop_
_entity.id
_entity.type
_entity.pdbx_description
1 polymer ?
#
loop_
_entity_poly.entity_id
_entity_poly.type
_entity_poly.pdbx_seq_one_letter_code
_entity_poly.pdbx_strand_id
1 'polypeptide(L)'
;MTLDELKTRINLLTPGLDPHLPSHAFPAAVLMPLLQTGQGLELVLTRRSRHLRHHPGQVSFPGGRADATDTSLWHTALRESWEEIGLLPELCQPLAQLQAQHTISGFALTPFIGLIEGHPQFKLNPAEVDELFQVPLDYLLDLRHHHLYQLRRQGRTHEVVFIRWQGLWIWGITATVIHQFAQQIAR
;
A
#
# COMPACT_ATOMS: atom_id res chain seq x y z
N MET A 1 0.27 14.79 -11.19
CA MET A 1 -1.14 14.39 -11.19
C MET A 1 -1.85 15.13 -10.08
N THR A 2 -2.95 15.81 -10.40
CA THR A 2 -3.77 16.48 -9.38
C THR A 2 -4.73 15.50 -8.70
N LEU A 3 -5.33 15.89 -7.57
CA LEU A 3 -6.36 15.07 -6.91
C LEU A 3 -7.58 14.83 -7.81
N ASP A 4 -8.04 15.84 -8.53
CA ASP A 4 -9.18 15.71 -9.44
C ASP A 4 -8.86 14.78 -10.60
N GLU A 5 -7.65 14.91 -11.18
CA GLU A 5 -7.18 14.00 -12.23
C GLU A 5 -7.10 12.56 -11.74
N LEU A 6 -6.58 12.34 -10.53
CA LEU A 6 -6.55 11.02 -9.90
C LEU A 6 -7.95 10.46 -9.71
N LYS A 7 -8.88 11.24 -9.15
CA LYS A 7 -10.28 10.82 -8.95
C LYS A 7 -10.95 10.46 -10.27
N THR A 8 -10.75 11.26 -11.32
CA THR A 8 -11.27 10.94 -12.66
C THR A 8 -10.71 9.61 -13.17
N ARG A 9 -9.40 9.39 -13.07
CA ARG A 9 -8.77 8.14 -13.53
C ARG A 9 -9.24 6.93 -12.71
N ILE A 10 -9.40 7.08 -11.39
CA ILE A 10 -9.96 6.06 -10.50
C ILE A 10 -11.38 5.68 -10.92
N ASN A 11 -12.24 6.66 -11.23
CA ASN A 11 -13.62 6.40 -11.67
C ASN A 11 -13.71 5.67 -13.02
N LEU A 12 -12.64 5.71 -13.82
CA LEU A 12 -12.54 5.00 -15.09
C LEU A 12 -11.94 3.60 -14.93
N LEU A 13 -11.49 3.23 -13.73
CA LEU A 13 -11.03 1.87 -13.46
C LEU A 13 -12.19 0.90 -13.62
N THR A 14 -12.01 -0.07 -14.50
CA THR A 14 -12.92 -1.21 -14.55
C THR A 14 -12.65 -2.08 -13.32
N PRO A 15 -13.68 -2.50 -12.56
CA PRO A 15 -13.47 -3.46 -11.49
C PRO A 15 -12.81 -4.71 -12.07
N GLY A 16 -11.56 -4.95 -11.69
CA GLY A 16 -10.92 -6.23 -11.96
C GLY A 16 -11.69 -7.32 -11.21
N LEU A 17 -11.86 -8.49 -11.82
CA LEU A 17 -12.31 -9.65 -11.06
C LEU A 17 -11.33 -9.87 -9.91
N ASP A 18 -11.82 -9.91 -8.67
CA ASP A 18 -10.97 -10.33 -7.56
C ASP A 18 -10.36 -11.69 -7.92
N PRO A 19 -9.04 -11.86 -7.76
CA PRO A 19 -8.44 -13.14 -8.09
C PRO A 19 -9.12 -14.21 -7.25
N HIS A 20 -9.16 -15.45 -7.75
CA HIS A 20 -9.57 -16.58 -6.93
C HIS A 20 -8.58 -16.74 -5.77
N LEU A 21 -8.88 -16.06 -4.67
CA LEU A 21 -8.11 -16.15 -3.44
C LEU A 21 -8.38 -17.52 -2.82
N PRO A 22 -7.35 -18.20 -2.31
CA PRO A 22 -7.56 -19.47 -1.62
C PRO A 22 -8.49 -19.28 -0.43
N SER A 23 -9.44 -20.21 -0.24
CA SER A 23 -10.41 -20.16 0.88
C SER A 23 -9.77 -20.18 2.28
N HIS A 24 -8.50 -20.55 2.38
CA HIS A 24 -7.72 -20.61 3.61
C HIS A 24 -6.82 -19.38 3.82
N ALA A 25 -6.84 -18.40 2.91
CA ALA A 25 -6.03 -17.21 3.06
C ALA A 25 -6.58 -16.33 4.20
N PHE A 26 -5.70 -15.82 5.04
CA PHE A 26 -6.11 -14.91 6.12
C PHE A 26 -6.43 -13.53 5.53
N PRO A 27 -7.59 -12.93 5.84
CA PRO A 27 -7.92 -11.58 5.39
C PRO A 27 -6.95 -10.56 6.00
N ALA A 28 -6.47 -9.65 5.16
CA ALA A 28 -5.62 -8.53 5.54
C ALA A 28 -5.97 -7.30 4.70
N ALA A 29 -5.71 -6.12 5.24
CA ALA A 29 -5.94 -4.87 4.53
C ALA A 29 -4.79 -3.89 4.76
N VAL A 30 -4.47 -3.12 3.73
CA VAL A 30 -3.47 -2.04 3.79
C VAL A 30 -4.06 -0.75 3.26
N LEU A 31 -3.62 0.36 3.84
CA LEU A 31 -3.96 1.69 3.39
C LEU A 31 -2.82 2.25 2.52
N MET A 32 -3.18 2.81 1.37
CA MET A 32 -2.35 3.67 0.53
C MET A 32 -2.73 5.11 0.85
N PRO A 33 -2.12 5.75 1.87
CA PRO A 33 -2.56 7.04 2.36
C PRO A 33 -1.96 8.13 1.49
N LEU A 34 -2.80 8.89 0.82
CA LEU A 34 -2.42 10.02 -0.01
C LEU A 34 -2.57 11.31 0.78
N LEU A 35 -1.50 12.09 0.83
CA LEU A 35 -1.49 13.44 1.38
C LEU A 35 -1.41 14.44 0.24
N GLN A 36 -2.26 15.45 0.25
CA GLN A 36 -2.14 16.58 -0.66
C GLN A 36 -1.24 17.64 -0.04
N THR A 37 -0.11 17.93 -0.68
CA THR A 37 0.86 18.94 -0.25
C THR A 37 1.01 20.03 -1.32
N GLY A 38 1.80 21.06 -1.02
CA GLY A 38 2.13 22.12 -1.99
C GLY A 38 2.89 21.60 -3.22
N GLN A 39 3.43 20.38 -3.17
CA GLN A 39 4.18 19.73 -4.24
C GLN A 39 3.34 18.74 -5.06
N GLY A 40 2.08 18.51 -4.67
CA GLY A 40 1.17 17.56 -5.33
C GLY A 40 0.68 16.49 -4.36
N LEU A 41 0.28 15.34 -4.91
CA LEU A 41 -0.08 14.18 -4.10
C LEU A 41 1.17 13.39 -3.72
N GLU A 42 1.26 13.01 -2.45
CA GLU A 42 2.35 12.19 -1.92
C GLU A 42 1.78 10.96 -1.21
N LEU A 43 2.36 9.80 -1.48
CA LEU A 43 2.00 8.54 -0.84
C LEU A 43 2.83 8.34 0.42
N VAL A 44 2.16 8.12 1.54
CA VAL A 44 2.80 7.82 2.83
C VAL A 44 3.17 6.34 2.87
N LEU A 45 4.43 6.05 3.17
CA LEU A 45 4.99 4.71 3.33
C LEU A 45 5.72 4.60 4.67
N THR A 46 5.84 3.38 5.16
CA THR A 46 6.57 3.06 6.39
C THR A 46 7.77 2.17 6.08
N ARG A 47 8.82 2.27 6.90
CA ARG A 47 9.84 1.23 7.03
C ARG A 47 9.55 0.44 8.29
N ARG A 48 9.24 -0.85 8.12
CA ARG A 48 8.99 -1.78 9.22
C ARG A 48 10.17 -1.87 10.16
N SER A 49 9.91 -2.01 11.46
CA SER A 49 10.97 -2.11 12.45
C SER A 49 11.87 -3.30 12.20
N ARG A 50 13.19 -3.09 12.33
CA ARG A 50 14.20 -4.15 12.14
C ARG A 50 14.11 -5.29 13.14
N HIS A 51 13.43 -5.07 14.27
CA HIS A 51 13.27 -6.08 15.33
C HIS A 51 12.08 -7.02 15.09
N LEU A 52 11.26 -6.77 14.07
CA LEU A 52 10.11 -7.62 13.77
C LEU A 52 10.53 -9.00 13.23
N ARG A 53 9.78 -10.03 13.64
CA ARG A 53 9.98 -11.41 13.18
C ARG A 53 9.74 -11.58 11.68
N HIS A 54 8.83 -10.78 11.12
CA HIS A 54 8.43 -10.86 9.71
C HIS A 54 8.72 -9.55 9.00
N HIS A 55 9.40 -9.66 7.85
CA HIS A 55 9.71 -8.54 6.96
C HIS A 55 10.46 -7.38 7.62
N PRO A 56 11.49 -7.62 8.45
CA PRO A 56 12.21 -6.54 9.14
C PRO A 56 12.86 -5.57 8.14
N GLY A 57 12.69 -4.27 8.36
CA GLY A 57 13.29 -3.21 7.54
C GLY A 57 12.68 -3.04 6.14
N GLN A 58 11.64 -3.81 5.76
CA GLN A 58 10.99 -3.66 4.46
C GLN A 58 10.15 -2.38 4.43
N VAL A 59 10.06 -1.76 3.26
CA VAL A 59 9.09 -0.69 3.01
C VAL A 59 7.71 -1.31 2.85
N SER A 60 6.72 -0.75 3.53
CA SER A 60 5.33 -1.21 3.46
C SER A 60 4.34 -0.06 3.47
N PHE A 61 3.12 -0.38 3.06
CA PHE A 61 1.95 0.39 3.45
C PHE A 61 1.64 0.16 4.93
N PRO A 62 1.04 1.13 5.63
CA PRO A 62 0.42 0.84 6.90
C PRO A 62 -0.75 -0.14 6.73
N GLY A 63 -0.86 -1.10 7.63
CA GLY A 63 -1.88 -2.14 7.53
C GLY A 63 -1.43 -3.50 8.03
N GLY A 64 -2.40 -4.42 8.09
CA GLY A 64 -2.19 -5.70 8.74
C GLY A 64 -3.34 -6.67 8.56
N ARG A 65 -3.39 -7.65 9.46
CA ARG A 65 -4.37 -8.73 9.43
C ARG A 65 -5.70 -8.22 9.97
N ALA A 66 -6.81 -8.69 9.39
CA ALA A 66 -8.13 -8.40 9.94
C ALA A 66 -8.33 -9.07 11.30
N ASP A 67 -8.87 -8.32 12.25
CA ASP A 67 -9.32 -8.80 13.56
C ASP A 67 -10.80 -9.22 13.49
N ALA A 68 -11.24 -10.09 14.40
CA ALA A 68 -12.64 -10.46 14.54
C ALA A 68 -13.54 -9.28 14.94
N THR A 69 -12.98 -8.23 15.54
CA THR A 69 -13.70 -6.99 15.88
C THR A 69 -13.83 -6.03 14.70
N ASP A 70 -13.13 -6.26 13.58
CA ASP A 70 -13.17 -5.37 12.44
C ASP A 70 -14.50 -5.52 11.68
N THR A 71 -15.21 -4.41 11.50
CA THR A 71 -16.51 -4.39 10.82
C THR A 71 -16.40 -4.50 9.30
N SER A 72 -15.20 -4.22 8.75
CA SER A 72 -14.88 -4.33 7.33
C SER A 72 -13.36 -4.33 7.12
N LEU A 73 -12.89 -4.69 5.92
CA LEU A 73 -11.47 -4.58 5.58
C LEU A 73 -10.98 -3.11 5.53
N TRP A 74 -11.86 -2.16 5.21
CA TRP A 74 -11.54 -0.74 5.35
C TRP A 74 -11.29 -0.37 6.82
N HIS A 75 -12.12 -0.87 7.73
CA HIS A 75 -11.92 -0.70 9.17
C HIS A 75 -10.59 -1.30 9.63
N THR A 76 -10.23 -2.49 9.14
CA THR A 76 -8.90 -3.09 9.38
C THR A 76 -7.78 -2.15 8.94
N ALA A 77 -7.82 -1.63 7.71
CA ALA A 77 -6.78 -0.73 7.21
C ALA A 77 -6.65 0.55 8.04
N LEU A 78 -7.78 1.13 8.49
CA LEU A 78 -7.79 2.31 9.35
C LEU A 78 -7.27 2.03 10.76
N ARG A 79 -7.71 0.94 11.40
CA ARG A 79 -7.26 0.53 12.72
C ARG A 79 -5.75 0.31 12.75
N GLU A 80 -5.23 -0.48 11.82
CA GLU A 80 -3.80 -0.76 11.71
C GLU A 80 -3.00 0.53 11.40
N SER A 81 -3.51 1.41 10.54
CA SER A 81 -2.86 2.71 10.27
C SER A 81 -2.85 3.61 11.51
N TRP A 82 -3.89 3.55 12.34
CA TRP A 82 -3.91 4.27 13.61
C TRP A 82 -2.89 3.69 14.60
N GLU A 83 -2.80 2.37 14.72
CA GLU A 83 -1.86 1.67 15.60
C GLU A 83 -0.40 1.90 15.19
N GLU A 84 -0.08 1.80 13.90
CA GLU A 84 1.30 1.87 13.39
C GLU A 84 1.82 3.31 13.26
N ILE A 85 1.00 4.23 12.75
CA ILE A 85 1.44 5.60 12.38
C ILE A 85 0.63 6.72 13.05
N GLY A 86 -0.36 6.39 13.89
CA GLY A 86 -1.17 7.38 14.59
C GLY A 86 -2.17 8.11 13.69
N LEU A 87 -2.45 7.60 12.49
CA LEU A 87 -3.42 8.22 11.58
C LEU A 87 -4.84 8.06 12.14
N LEU A 88 -5.44 9.18 12.54
CA LEU A 88 -6.82 9.18 13.03
C LEU A 88 -7.79 8.76 11.92
N PRO A 89 -8.67 7.76 12.15
CA PRO A 89 -9.61 7.25 11.14
C PRO A 89 -10.46 8.33 10.47
N GLU A 90 -10.91 9.33 11.23
CA GLU A 90 -11.75 10.45 10.75
C GLU A 90 -11.03 11.38 9.76
N LEU A 91 -9.70 11.38 9.74
CA LEU A 91 -8.91 12.18 8.80
C LEU A 91 -8.73 11.48 7.46
N CYS A 92 -9.15 10.23 7.31
CA CYS A 92 -8.88 9.44 6.11
C CYS A 92 -10.17 9.09 5.37
N GLN A 93 -10.40 9.71 4.20
CA GLN A 93 -11.55 9.44 3.36
C GLN A 93 -11.23 8.37 2.30
N PRO A 94 -12.08 7.35 2.12
CA PRO A 94 -11.84 6.32 1.11
C PRO A 94 -11.98 6.92 -0.31
N LEU A 95 -11.00 6.65 -1.18
CA LEU A 95 -11.05 6.98 -2.60
C LEU A 95 -11.36 5.76 -3.47
N ALA A 96 -10.72 4.62 -3.19
CA ALA A 96 -10.91 3.39 -3.96
C ALA A 96 -10.47 2.15 -3.17
N GLN A 97 -11.05 1.02 -3.52
CA GLN A 97 -10.51 -0.30 -3.19
C GLN A 97 -9.82 -0.87 -4.43
N LEU A 98 -8.60 -1.37 -4.27
CA LEU A 98 -7.87 -2.06 -5.34
C LEU A 98 -8.08 -3.57 -5.26
N GLN A 99 -7.76 -4.26 -6.35
CA GLN A 99 -7.85 -5.70 -6.46
C GLN A 99 -6.98 -6.39 -5.38
N ALA A 100 -7.57 -7.34 -4.67
CA ALA A 100 -6.87 -8.06 -3.60
C ALA A 100 -5.68 -8.88 -4.14
N GLN A 101 -4.63 -9.01 -3.34
CA GLN A 101 -3.41 -9.73 -3.69
C GLN A 101 -3.19 -10.92 -2.75
N HIS A 102 -2.76 -12.05 -3.31
CA HIS A 102 -2.32 -13.19 -2.49
C HIS A 102 -0.83 -13.03 -2.13
N THR A 103 -0.54 -12.96 -0.84
CA THR A 103 0.84 -12.81 -0.34
C THR A 103 1.53 -14.17 -0.15
N ILE A 104 2.87 -14.18 -0.21
CA ILE A 104 3.67 -15.40 0.05
C ILE A 104 3.46 -15.93 1.48
N SER A 105 3.11 -15.04 2.41
CA SER A 105 2.76 -15.34 3.79
C SER A 105 1.35 -15.90 4.00
N GLY A 106 0.56 -16.09 2.94
CA GLY A 106 -0.77 -16.71 3.01
C GLY A 106 -1.90 -15.75 3.36
N PHE A 107 -1.72 -14.45 3.16
CA PHE A 107 -2.79 -13.44 3.31
C PHE A 107 -3.46 -13.12 1.98
N ALA A 108 -4.77 -12.88 2.04
CA ALA A 108 -5.54 -12.15 1.05
C ALA A 108 -5.51 -10.66 1.43
N LEU A 109 -4.58 -9.92 0.82
CA LEU A 109 -4.32 -8.52 1.13
C LEU A 109 -5.14 -7.59 0.23
N THR A 110 -6.07 -6.84 0.80
CA THR A 110 -6.88 -5.85 0.07
C THR A 110 -6.30 -4.44 0.27
N PRO A 111 -5.77 -3.78 -0.79
CA PRO A 111 -5.31 -2.41 -0.70
C PRO A 111 -6.46 -1.41 -0.85
N PHE A 112 -6.46 -0.38 -0.02
CA PHE A 112 -7.38 0.75 -0.14
C PHE A 112 -6.61 2.04 -0.35
N ILE A 113 -7.08 2.90 -1.24
CA ILE A 113 -6.58 4.26 -1.39
C ILE A 113 -7.41 5.17 -0.50
N GLY A 114 -6.74 5.89 0.40
CA GLY A 114 -7.37 6.88 1.25
C GLY A 114 -6.75 8.26 1.06
N LEU A 115 -7.58 9.30 1.04
CA LEU A 115 -7.12 10.69 1.08
C LEU A 115 -7.07 11.15 2.52
N ILE A 116 -5.91 11.59 2.97
CA ILE A 116 -5.76 12.24 4.27
C ILE A 116 -6.18 13.71 4.13
N GLU A 117 -7.15 14.12 4.92
CA GLU A 117 -7.62 15.50 5.02
C GLU A 117 -6.94 16.25 6.17
N GLY A 118 -6.70 17.55 5.96
CA GLY A 118 -6.08 18.41 6.97
C GLY A 118 -4.57 18.16 7.15
N HIS A 119 -4.11 18.30 8.39
CA HIS A 119 -2.69 18.21 8.75
C HIS A 119 -2.50 17.07 9.76
N PRO A 120 -2.23 15.83 9.30
CA PRO A 120 -2.08 14.70 10.21
C PRO A 120 -0.84 14.90 11.10
N GLN A 121 -0.98 14.54 12.38
CA GLN A 121 0.16 14.39 13.28
C GLN A 121 0.49 12.92 13.40
N PHE A 122 1.49 12.46 12.64
CA PHE A 122 1.91 11.06 12.73
C PHE A 122 2.61 10.78 14.06
N LYS A 123 2.19 9.70 14.71
CA LYS A 123 2.82 9.17 15.92
C LYS A 123 3.16 7.71 15.66
N LEU A 124 4.43 7.46 15.34
CA LEU A 124 4.88 6.11 15.01
C LEU A 124 4.89 5.23 16.25
N ASN A 125 4.43 4.00 16.11
CA ASN A 125 4.68 2.95 17.07
C ASN A 125 6.08 2.33 16.81
N PRO A 126 7.09 2.61 17.65
CA PRO A 126 8.45 2.15 17.42
C PRO A 126 8.62 0.63 17.53
N ALA A 127 7.63 -0.08 18.08
CA ALA A 127 7.64 -1.54 18.07
C ALA A 127 7.44 -2.10 16.65
N GLU A 128 6.85 -1.32 15.75
CA GLU A 128 6.40 -1.80 14.44
C GLU A 128 6.97 -0.98 13.27
N VAL A 129 7.19 0.32 13.47
CA VAL A 129 7.63 1.25 12.43
C VAL A 129 8.87 2.02 12.89
N ASP A 130 9.97 1.88 12.14
CA ASP A 130 11.21 2.64 12.39
C ASP A 130 11.17 4.02 11.74
N GLU A 131 10.47 4.16 10.61
CA GLU A 131 10.48 5.37 9.79
C GLU A 131 9.18 5.51 9.01
N LEU A 132 8.72 6.75 8.86
CA LEU A 132 7.65 7.14 7.95
C LEU A 132 8.21 8.17 6.98
N PHE A 133 7.91 7.99 5.70
CA PHE A 133 8.35 8.88 4.65
C PHE A 133 7.27 9.02 3.57
N GLN A 134 7.42 10.05 2.76
CA GLN A 134 6.50 10.39 1.68
C GLN A 134 7.22 10.23 0.34
N VAL A 135 6.48 9.77 -0.66
CA VAL A 135 6.97 9.67 -2.04
C VAL A 135 5.96 10.37 -2.95
N PRO A 136 6.39 11.30 -3.83
CA PRO A 136 5.52 11.90 -4.80
C PRO A 136 4.78 10.84 -5.61
N LEU A 137 3.46 10.94 -5.69
CA LEU A 137 2.63 9.93 -6.36
C LEU A 137 3.03 9.82 -7.84
N ASP A 138 3.34 10.93 -8.50
CA ASP A 138 3.80 10.93 -9.90
C ASP A 138 5.08 10.12 -10.10
N TYR A 139 5.99 10.13 -9.11
CA TYR A 139 7.20 9.30 -9.17
C TYR A 139 6.85 7.81 -9.16
N LEU A 140 5.90 7.42 -8.30
CA LEU A 140 5.44 6.04 -8.15
C LEU A 140 4.54 5.55 -9.28
N LEU A 141 3.90 6.46 -10.03
CA LEU A 141 3.06 6.11 -11.18
C LEU A 141 3.86 6.05 -12.49
N ASP A 142 5.08 6.57 -12.52
CA ASP A 142 5.97 6.49 -13.67
C ASP A 142 6.63 5.11 -13.77
N LEU A 143 6.10 4.28 -14.67
CA LEU A 143 6.58 2.91 -14.92
C LEU A 143 8.07 2.81 -15.27
N ARG A 144 8.74 3.90 -15.67
CA ARG A 144 10.20 3.92 -15.90
C ARG A 144 11.01 3.68 -14.61
N HIS A 145 10.43 3.93 -13.44
CA HIS A 145 11.05 3.65 -12.15
C HIS A 145 10.81 2.22 -11.65
N HIS A 146 10.07 1.39 -12.42
CA HIS A 146 9.72 0.03 -12.04
C HIS A 146 10.66 -0.96 -12.72
N HIS A 147 11.47 -1.64 -11.92
CA HIS A 147 12.39 -2.66 -12.41
C HIS A 147 11.84 -4.04 -12.09
N LEU A 148 11.55 -4.83 -13.13
CA LEU A 148 10.99 -6.16 -13.01
C LEU A 148 12.12 -7.19 -13.08
N TYR A 149 12.17 -8.07 -12.08
CA TYR A 149 13.15 -9.14 -12.01
C TYR A 149 12.45 -10.49 -11.95
N GLN A 150 12.91 -11.44 -12.75
CA GLN A 150 12.44 -12.81 -12.74
C GLN A 150 13.24 -13.64 -11.73
N LEU A 151 12.57 -14.08 -10.67
CA LEU A 151 13.11 -14.99 -9.67
C LEU A 151 12.57 -16.40 -9.91
N ARG A 152 13.46 -17.36 -10.11
CA ARG A 152 13.08 -18.77 -10.14
C ARG A 152 13.05 -19.33 -8.72
N ARG A 153 11.90 -19.83 -8.27
CA ARG A 153 11.71 -20.49 -6.98
C ARG A 153 10.81 -21.71 -7.14
N GLN A 154 11.22 -22.85 -6.60
CA GLN A 154 10.46 -24.12 -6.67
C GLN A 154 10.03 -24.50 -8.10
N GLY A 155 10.89 -24.26 -9.10
CA GLY A 155 10.59 -24.56 -10.51
C GLY A 155 9.61 -23.60 -11.19
N ARG A 156 9.14 -22.56 -10.49
CA ARG A 156 8.28 -21.49 -11.04
C ARG A 156 9.06 -20.19 -11.16
N THR A 157 8.77 -19.42 -12.20
CA THR A 157 9.28 -18.05 -12.35
C THR A 157 8.29 -17.09 -11.71
N HIS A 158 8.75 -16.31 -10.76
CA HIS A 158 8.02 -15.23 -10.12
C HIS A 158 8.60 -13.90 -10.55
N GLU A 159 7.76 -12.97 -10.96
CA GLU A 159 8.18 -11.60 -11.24
C GLU A 159 8.11 -10.78 -9.95
N VAL A 160 9.19 -10.06 -9.65
CA VAL A 160 9.28 -9.16 -8.50
C VAL A 160 9.59 -7.77 -8.99
N VAL A 161 8.77 -6.80 -8.56
CA VAL A 161 8.93 -5.40 -8.88
C VAL A 161 9.81 -4.72 -7.83
N PHE A 162 10.72 -3.87 -8.29
CA PHE A 162 11.54 -3.00 -7.46
C PHE A 162 11.38 -1.55 -7.92
N ILE A 163 11.18 -0.64 -6.97
CA ILE A 163 11.16 0.80 -7.17
C ILE A 163 12.20 1.42 -6.23
N ARG A 164 13.08 2.26 -6.76
CA ARG A 164 14.14 2.92 -5.97
C ARG A 164 13.65 4.27 -5.51
N TRP A 165 13.85 4.64 -4.24
CA TRP A 165 13.55 5.98 -3.76
C TRP A 165 14.54 6.41 -2.67
N GLN A 166 15.26 7.51 -2.88
CA GLN A 166 16.17 8.12 -1.88
C GLN A 166 17.02 7.12 -1.06
N GLY A 167 17.63 6.13 -1.70
CA GLY A 167 18.45 5.16 -0.96
C GLY A 167 17.70 3.94 -0.41
N LEU A 168 16.37 3.91 -0.49
CA LEU A 168 15.47 2.81 -0.12
C LEU A 168 15.01 1.99 -1.34
N TRP A 169 14.76 0.71 -1.10
CA TRP A 169 14.13 -0.18 -2.08
C TRP A 169 12.70 -0.45 -1.63
N ILE A 170 11.75 -0.10 -2.49
CA ILE A 170 10.35 -0.52 -2.38
C ILE A 170 10.22 -1.77 -3.24
N TRP A 171 9.82 -2.89 -2.65
CA TRP A 171 9.81 -4.18 -3.34
C TRP A 171 8.75 -5.11 -2.76
N GLY A 172 8.59 -6.29 -3.36
CA GLY A 172 7.62 -7.28 -2.89
C GLY A 172 6.19 -6.79 -3.07
N ILE A 173 5.31 -7.13 -2.13
CA ILE A 173 3.87 -6.86 -2.28
C ILE A 173 3.55 -5.37 -2.43
N THR A 174 4.29 -4.50 -1.74
CA THR A 174 4.11 -3.05 -1.82
C THR A 174 4.41 -2.54 -3.22
N ALA A 175 5.55 -2.91 -3.81
CA ALA A 175 5.87 -2.52 -5.18
C ALA A 175 4.93 -3.16 -6.21
N THR A 176 4.46 -4.40 -5.97
CA THR A 176 3.48 -5.05 -6.84
C THR A 176 2.16 -4.27 -6.89
N VAL A 177 1.62 -3.87 -5.73
CA VAL A 177 0.39 -3.07 -5.65
C VAL A 177 0.58 -1.72 -6.35
N ILE A 178 1.70 -1.02 -6.10
CA ILE A 178 2.00 0.25 -6.76
C ILE A 178 2.11 0.07 -8.28
N HIS A 179 2.78 -0.99 -8.75
CA HIS A 179 2.94 -1.26 -10.17
C HIS A 179 1.61 -1.54 -10.88
N GLN A 180 0.75 -2.38 -10.29
CA GLN A 180 -0.57 -2.66 -10.84
C GLN A 180 -1.42 -1.39 -10.89
N PHE A 181 -1.39 -0.59 -9.82
CA PHE A 181 -2.10 0.69 -9.80
C PHE A 181 -1.57 1.65 -10.88
N ALA A 182 -0.25 1.77 -11.02
CA ALA A 182 0.38 2.58 -12.07
C ALA A 182 -0.02 2.13 -13.48
N GLN A 183 -0.04 0.82 -13.77
CA GLN A 183 -0.46 0.29 -15.07
C GLN A 183 -1.93 0.59 -15.41
N GLN A 184 -2.77 0.75 -14.40
CA GLN A 184 -4.20 1.05 -14.56
C GLN A 184 -4.45 2.56 -14.71
N ILE A 185 -3.75 3.37 -13.93
CA ILE A 185 -3.94 4.83 -13.88
C ILE A 185 -3.16 5.57 -14.96
N ALA A 186 -1.99 5.07 -15.41
CA ALA A 186 -1.16 5.74 -16.40
C ALA A 186 -1.72 5.70 -17.84
N ARG A 187 -2.91 5.12 -18.05
CA ARG A 187 -3.61 5.06 -19.34
C ARG A 187 -4.36 6.34 -19.67
#